data_AF-A0A160VGA6-F1
#
_entry.id   AF-A0A160VGA6-F1
#
_cell.length_a   1.000
_cell.length_b   1.000
_cell.length_c   1.000
_cell.angle_alpha   90.00
_cell.angle_beta   90.00
_cell.angle_gamma   90.00
#
_symmetry.space_group_name_H-M   'P 1'
#
loop_
_entity.id
_entity.type
_entity.pdbx_description
1 polymer ?
#
loop_
_entity_poly.entity_id
_entity_poly.type
_entity_poly.pdbx_seq_one_letter_code
_entity_poly.pdbx_strand_id
1 'polypeptide(L)'
;MPAEINPATYYTPSFTVKTFIKDGYKIDLGGRILEVLSTPGHTPDAISLLDLDLGLLWVGDIYYEGPIWLFVPETDLDVFYNSVKRLCNIVPHLNTLYPAHNSPIAQPQSLYALKKALINVQNGTNSGKAISGGRVEYIFQGFSLIIK
;
A
#
# COMPACT_ATOMS: atom_id res chain seq x y z
N MET A 1 -1.24 28.01 -0.31
CA MET A 1 -0.28 27.75 0.80
C MET A 1 -0.70 28.58 2.00
N PRO A 2 -0.53 28.09 3.24
CA PRO A 2 -0.68 28.91 4.44
C PRO A 2 0.16 30.19 4.35
N ALA A 3 -0.31 31.28 4.94
CA ALA A 3 0.32 32.61 4.81
C ALA A 3 1.74 32.66 5.38
N GLU A 4 2.10 31.75 6.30
CA GLU A 4 3.44 31.71 6.92
C GLU A 4 4.50 31.00 6.06
N ILE A 5 4.12 30.32 4.98
CA ILE A 5 5.07 29.58 4.13
C ILE A 5 5.50 30.47 2.96
N ASN A 6 6.75 30.92 2.98
CA ASN A 6 7.39 31.57 1.84
C ASN A 6 8.00 30.51 0.88
N PRO A 7 7.46 30.34 -0.35
CA PRO A 7 7.97 29.34 -1.29
C PRO A 7 9.42 29.59 -1.73
N ALA A 8 9.88 30.84 -1.71
CA ALA A 8 11.23 31.20 -2.11
C ALA A 8 12.31 30.80 -1.09
N THR A 9 11.90 30.54 0.16
CA THR A 9 12.81 30.16 1.25
C THR A 9 12.47 28.79 1.84
N TYR A 10 11.46 28.10 1.33
CA TYR A 10 11.11 26.76 1.78
C TYR A 10 12.20 25.78 1.32
N TYR A 11 12.78 25.06 2.27
CA TYR A 11 13.70 23.96 1.99
C TYR A 11 13.47 22.84 3.00
N THR A 12 13.75 21.60 2.58
CA THR A 12 13.78 20.47 3.52
C THR A 12 15.17 20.42 4.15
N PRO A 13 15.30 20.54 5.49
CA PRO A 13 16.61 20.49 6.13
C PRO A 13 17.24 19.11 5.92
N SER A 14 18.56 19.07 5.84
CA SER A 14 19.30 17.81 5.82
C SER A 14 19.10 17.06 7.14
N PHE A 15 19.04 15.74 7.04
CA PHE A 15 18.94 14.85 8.20
C PHE A 15 19.98 13.73 8.07
N THR A 16 20.37 13.16 9.20
CA THR A 16 21.20 11.95 9.25
C THR A 16 20.34 10.78 9.69
N VAL A 17 20.36 9.70 8.92
CA VAL A 17 19.66 8.47 9.28
C VAL A 17 20.27 7.93 10.56
N LYS A 18 19.46 7.87 11.63
CA LYS A 18 19.90 7.37 12.94
C LYS A 18 19.82 5.84 13.02
N THR A 19 18.80 5.25 12.40
CA THR A 19 18.48 3.82 12.53
C THR A 19 17.90 3.31 11.23
N PHE A 20 18.34 2.14 10.80
CA PHE A 20 17.70 1.36 9.75
C PHE A 20 16.84 0.28 10.40
N ILE A 21 15.60 0.16 9.95
CA ILE A 21 14.62 -0.80 10.47
C ILE A 21 14.40 -1.92 9.46
N LYS A 22 13.84 -3.03 9.91
CA LYS A 22 13.56 -4.23 9.12
C LYS A 22 12.15 -4.71 9.41
N ASP A 23 11.71 -5.70 8.64
CA ASP A 23 10.50 -6.46 8.95
C ASP A 23 10.46 -6.91 10.42
N GLY A 24 9.31 -6.74 11.07
CA GLY A 24 9.08 -7.06 12.48
C GLY A 24 9.65 -6.03 13.47
N TYR A 25 10.26 -4.93 13.01
CA TYR A 25 10.73 -3.88 13.90
C TYR A 25 9.56 -3.23 14.64
N LYS A 26 9.72 -3.00 15.95
CA LYS A 26 8.70 -2.38 16.81
C LYS A 26 9.07 -0.95 17.13
N ILE A 27 8.22 -0.03 16.72
CA ILE A 27 8.30 1.39 17.04
C ILE A 27 7.49 1.62 18.31
N ASP A 28 8.18 2.01 19.39
CA ASP A 28 7.54 2.39 20.65
C ASP A 28 7.25 3.89 20.68
N LEU A 29 5.97 4.23 20.80
CA LEU A 29 5.46 5.59 20.87
C LEU A 29 5.13 6.03 22.31
N GLY A 30 5.66 5.35 23.32
CA GLY A 30 5.45 5.68 24.74
C GLY A 30 4.14 5.12 25.28
N GLY A 31 3.85 3.84 24.99
CA GLY A 31 2.61 3.16 25.40
C GLY A 31 1.74 2.67 24.23
N ARG A 32 2.23 2.81 23.00
CA ARG A 32 1.67 2.19 21.80
C ARG A 32 2.80 1.64 20.95
N ILE A 33 2.63 0.41 20.49
CA ILE A 33 3.61 -0.25 19.62
C ILE A 33 3.06 -0.30 18.20
N LEU A 34 3.84 0.20 17.24
CA LEU A 34 3.62 -0.07 15.82
C LEU A 34 4.66 -1.07 15.33
N GLU A 35 4.20 -2.18 14.77
CA GLU A 35 5.07 -3.16 14.12
C GLU A 35 5.20 -2.84 12.63
N VAL A 36 6.44 -2.83 12.15
CA VAL A 36 6.78 -2.64 10.74
C VAL A 36 6.63 -3.97 10.02
N LEU A 37 5.79 -4.00 8.99
CA LEU A 37 5.67 -5.13 8.08
C LEU A 37 6.26 -4.74 6.73
N SER A 38 7.32 -5.41 6.29
CA SER A 38 7.80 -5.26 4.91
C SER A 38 6.74 -5.78 3.94
N THR A 39 6.32 -4.92 3.02
CA THR A 39 5.31 -5.21 2.00
C THR A 39 5.80 -4.75 0.63
N PRO A 40 6.92 -5.30 0.14
CA PRO A 40 7.50 -4.90 -1.14
C PRO A 40 6.58 -5.24 -2.32
N GLY A 41 6.87 -4.64 -3.46
CA GLY A 41 6.28 -4.99 -4.76
C GLY A 41 5.65 -3.80 -5.47
N HIS A 42 5.03 -2.86 -4.75
CA HIS A 42 4.69 -1.56 -5.34
C HIS A 42 5.99 -0.77 -5.58
N THR A 43 6.79 -0.67 -4.52
CA THR A 43 8.23 -0.38 -4.54
C THR A 43 9.00 -1.45 -3.74
N PRO A 44 10.32 -1.61 -3.93
CA PRO A 44 11.13 -2.60 -3.22
C PRO A 44 11.23 -2.39 -1.71
N ASP A 45 11.03 -1.15 -1.24
CA ASP A 45 11.18 -0.73 0.14
C ASP A 45 9.85 -0.45 0.86
N ALA A 46 8.72 -0.69 0.19
CA ALA A 46 7.39 -0.45 0.74
C ALA A 46 7.16 -1.23 2.06
N ILE A 47 6.53 -0.56 3.02
CA ILE A 47 6.15 -1.12 4.32
C ILE A 47 4.68 -0.84 4.62
N SER A 48 4.13 -1.64 5.53
CA SER A 48 2.90 -1.37 6.25
C SER A 48 3.19 -1.23 7.75
N LEU A 49 2.36 -0.49 8.48
CA LEU A 49 2.48 -0.33 9.94
C LEU A 49 1.26 -0.96 10.62
N LEU A 50 1.51 -1.87 11.55
CA LEU A 50 0.48 -2.60 12.28
C LEU A 50 0.42 -2.14 13.74
N ASP A 51 -0.75 -1.69 14.17
CA ASP A 51 -1.13 -1.59 15.58
C ASP A 51 -2.03 -2.79 15.90
N LEU A 52 -1.44 -3.84 16.49
CA LEU A 52 -2.17 -5.08 16.75
C LEU A 52 -3.18 -4.93 17.88
N ASP A 53 -2.89 -4.08 18.87
CA ASP A 53 -3.75 -3.88 20.05
C ASP A 53 -5.10 -3.25 19.64
N LEU A 54 -5.07 -2.33 18.68
CA LEU A 54 -6.26 -1.68 18.14
C LEU A 54 -6.77 -2.31 16.82
N GLY A 55 -6.03 -3.26 16.25
CA GLY A 55 -6.34 -3.87 14.96
C GLY A 55 -6.29 -2.86 13.80
N LEU A 56 -5.33 -1.93 13.80
CA LEU A 56 -5.19 -0.93 12.76
C LEU A 56 -4.02 -1.30 11.84
N LEU A 57 -4.21 -1.12 10.54
CA LEU A 57 -3.15 -1.37 9.56
C LEU A 57 -3.06 -0.22 8.56
N TRP A 58 -1.95 0.51 8.58
CA TRP A 58 -1.58 1.46 7.53
C TRP A 58 -0.86 0.69 6.42
N VAL A 59 -1.45 0.63 5.23
CA VAL A 59 -1.01 -0.28 4.15
C VAL A 59 -0.19 0.38 3.04
N GLY A 60 0.02 1.69 3.12
CA GLY A 60 0.64 2.42 2.03
C GLY A 60 -0.13 2.23 0.72
N ASP A 61 0.61 2.02 -0.36
CA ASP A 61 0.10 1.81 -1.72
C ASP A 61 -0.31 0.36 -2.03
N ILE A 62 -0.36 -0.52 -1.03
CA ILE A 62 -0.86 -1.89 -1.24
C ILE A 62 -2.34 -1.88 -1.62
N TYR A 63 -3.16 -1.05 -0.96
CA TYR A 63 -4.57 -0.93 -1.28
C TYR A 63 -5.07 0.48 -1.01
N TYR A 64 -5.85 1.01 -1.95
CA TYR A 64 -6.71 2.17 -1.79
C TYR A 64 -7.88 2.07 -2.78
N GLU A 65 -8.99 2.74 -2.50
CA GLU A 65 -10.09 2.84 -3.45
C GLU A 65 -9.66 3.68 -4.65
N GLY A 66 -9.97 3.24 -5.87
CA GLY A 66 -9.51 3.88 -7.12
C GLY A 66 -8.37 3.13 -7.84
N PRO A 67 -7.65 3.78 -8.77
CA PRO A 67 -6.68 3.10 -9.63
C PRO A 67 -5.34 2.85 -8.92
N ILE A 68 -5.03 1.59 -8.64
CA ILE A 68 -3.75 1.14 -8.08
C ILE A 68 -2.75 0.99 -9.21
N TRP A 69 -1.67 1.77 -9.16
CA TRP A 69 -0.66 1.81 -10.23
C TRP A 69 0.42 0.77 -9.97
N LEU A 70 0.55 -0.19 -10.88
CA LEU A 70 1.48 -1.32 -10.78
C LEU A 70 2.29 -1.46 -12.08
N PHE A 71 2.86 -0.35 -12.55
CA PHE A 71 3.56 -0.28 -13.85
C PHE A 71 4.85 0.55 -13.83
N VAL A 72 5.29 1.02 -12.66
CA VAL A 72 6.55 1.79 -12.57
C VAL A 72 7.74 0.83 -12.64
N PRO A 73 8.95 1.28 -13.05
CA PRO A 73 10.10 0.39 -13.28
C PRO A 73 10.49 -0.48 -12.08
N GLU A 74 10.19 -0.03 -10.86
CA GLU A 74 10.53 -0.72 -9.62
C GLU A 74 9.41 -1.65 -9.12
N THR A 75 8.25 -1.67 -9.79
CA THR A 75 7.15 -2.57 -9.43
C THR A 75 7.50 -4.01 -9.79
N ASP A 76 7.25 -4.92 -8.86
CA ASP A 76 7.32 -6.37 -9.06
C ASP A 76 5.97 -6.98 -8.65
N LEU A 77 5.23 -7.51 -9.63
CA LEU A 77 3.87 -8.02 -9.43
C LEU A 77 3.83 -9.31 -8.60
N ASP A 78 4.81 -10.19 -8.74
CA ASP A 78 4.88 -11.45 -7.99
C ASP A 78 5.20 -11.16 -6.53
N VAL A 79 6.13 -10.22 -6.29
CA VAL A 79 6.46 -9.74 -4.94
C VAL A 79 5.27 -8.99 -4.32
N PHE A 80 4.59 -8.14 -5.09
CA PHE A 80 3.38 -7.43 -4.65
C PHE A 80 2.28 -8.41 -4.23
N TYR A 81 2.04 -9.44 -5.06
CA TYR A 81 1.07 -10.49 -4.75
C TYR A 81 1.42 -11.22 -3.44
N ASN A 82 2.68 -11.54 -3.22
CA ASN A 82 3.12 -12.19 -1.98
C ASN A 82 2.92 -11.28 -0.75
N SER A 83 3.14 -9.97 -0.88
CA SER A 83 2.83 -8.98 0.16
C SER A 83 1.34 -8.93 0.48
N VAL A 84 0.47 -8.87 -0.54
CA VAL A 84 -0.99 -8.91 -0.35
C VAL A 84 -1.43 -10.21 0.31
N LYS A 85 -0.86 -11.35 -0.12
CA LYS A 85 -1.14 -12.67 0.47
C LYS A 85 -0.73 -12.73 1.95
N ARG A 86 0.42 -12.17 2.30
CA ARG A 86 0.88 -12.06 3.70
C ARG A 86 -0.09 -11.24 4.54
N LEU A 87 -0.50 -10.06 4.06
CA LEU A 87 -1.44 -9.20 4.78
C LEU A 87 -2.83 -9.84 4.93
N CYS A 88 -3.28 -10.64 3.95
CA CYS A 88 -4.53 -11.40 4.08
C CYS A 88 -4.54 -12.32 5.31
N ASN A 89 -3.40 -12.84 5.77
CA ASN A 89 -3.35 -13.73 6.93
C ASN A 89 -3.62 -13.01 8.26
N ILE A 90 -3.41 -11.70 8.32
CA ILE A 90 -3.64 -10.91 9.53
C ILE A 90 -5.01 -10.23 9.56
N VAL A 91 -5.73 -10.19 8.44
CA VAL A 91 -7.08 -9.59 8.34
C VAL A 91 -8.04 -10.00 9.46
N PRO A 92 -8.08 -11.26 9.95
CA PRO A 92 -8.95 -11.63 11.07
C PRO A 92 -8.69 -10.88 12.39
N HIS A 93 -7.52 -10.24 12.52
CA HIS A 93 -7.12 -9.45 13.68
C HIS A 93 -7.23 -7.94 13.44
N LEU A 94 -7.73 -7.52 12.28
CA LEU A 94 -7.85 -6.12 11.91
C LEU A 94 -9.28 -5.61 12.05
N ASN A 95 -9.40 -4.41 12.59
CA ASN A 95 -10.61 -3.62 12.66
C ASN A 95 -10.68 -2.59 11.52
N THR A 96 -9.55 -2.01 11.11
CA THR A 96 -9.54 -0.89 10.16
C THR A 96 -8.26 -0.86 9.32
N LEU A 97 -8.43 -0.56 8.02
CA LEU A 97 -7.36 -0.32 7.08
C LEU A 97 -7.22 1.19 6.83
N TYR A 98 -5.98 1.69 6.80
CA TYR A 98 -5.63 3.07 6.46
C TYR A 98 -4.79 3.10 5.17
N PRO A 99 -5.42 3.40 4.03
CA PRO A 99 -4.75 3.57 2.73
C PRO A 99 -3.87 4.82 2.65
N ALA A 100 -2.95 4.86 1.67
CA ALA A 100 -2.18 6.07 1.33
C ALA A 100 -2.99 7.12 0.53
N HIS A 101 -4.05 6.70 -0.16
CA HIS A 101 -4.79 7.52 -1.11
C HIS A 101 -6.31 7.40 -0.98
N ASN A 102 -7.00 8.42 -1.49
CA ASN A 102 -8.45 8.51 -1.62
C ASN A 102 -9.18 8.43 -0.27
N SER A 103 -9.97 7.38 -0.01
CA SER A 103 -10.66 7.24 1.28
C SER A 103 -9.64 7.01 2.40
N PRO A 104 -9.70 7.77 3.51
CA PRO A 104 -8.78 7.58 4.63
C PRO A 104 -9.01 6.26 5.37
N ILE A 105 -10.14 5.59 5.14
CA ILE A 105 -10.54 4.35 5.81
C ILE A 105 -11.03 3.36 4.77
N ALA A 106 -10.56 2.12 4.88
CA ALA A 106 -11.09 0.98 4.15
C ALA A 106 -11.33 -0.22 5.08
N GLN A 107 -12.14 -1.16 4.61
CA GLN A 107 -12.41 -2.40 5.33
C GLN A 107 -11.26 -3.39 5.14
N PRO A 108 -10.78 -4.09 6.18
CA PRO A 108 -9.72 -5.10 6.04
C PRO A 108 -10.02 -6.18 4.97
N GLN A 109 -11.29 -6.51 4.75
CA GLN A 109 -11.75 -7.46 3.74
C GLN A 109 -11.42 -7.02 2.30
N SER A 110 -11.15 -5.73 2.07
CA SER A 110 -10.66 -5.23 0.79
C SER A 110 -9.36 -5.90 0.36
N LEU A 111 -8.50 -6.34 1.29
CA LEU A 111 -7.30 -7.09 0.96
C LEU A 111 -7.63 -8.46 0.34
N TYR A 112 -8.72 -9.11 0.74
CA TYR A 112 -9.19 -10.33 0.10
C TYR A 112 -9.71 -10.06 -1.32
N ALA A 113 -10.43 -8.95 -1.51
CA ALA A 113 -10.90 -8.53 -2.83
C ALA A 113 -9.72 -8.24 -3.77
N LEU A 114 -8.70 -7.54 -3.28
CA LEU A 114 -7.45 -7.28 -3.99
C LEU A 114 -6.73 -8.59 -4.34
N LYS A 115 -6.56 -9.51 -3.39
CA LYS A 115 -5.94 -10.82 -3.66
C LYS A 115 -6.67 -11.56 -4.78
N LYS A 116 -8.01 -11.57 -4.74
CA LYS A 116 -8.84 -12.20 -5.78
C LYS A 116 -8.67 -11.51 -7.14
N ALA A 117 -8.63 -10.19 -7.16
CA ALA A 117 -8.38 -9.40 -8.37
C ALA A 117 -7.03 -9.75 -9.01
N LEU A 118 -5.95 -9.79 -8.23
CA LEU A 118 -4.62 -10.17 -8.70
C LEU A 118 -4.60 -11.58 -9.31
N ILE A 119 -5.25 -12.56 -8.66
CA ILE A 119 -5.37 -13.93 -9.19
C ILE A 119 -6.12 -13.94 -10.53
N ASN A 120 -7.21 -13.17 -10.65
CA ASN A 120 -7.98 -13.11 -11.89
C ASN A 120 -7.17 -12.50 -13.04
N VAL A 121 -6.39 -11.46 -12.75
CA VAL A 121 -5.49 -10.84 -13.74
C VAL A 121 -4.39 -11.83 -14.14
N GLN A 122 -3.74 -12.47 -13.18
CA GLN A 122 -2.66 -13.45 -13.42
C GLN A 122 -3.14 -14.64 -14.25
N ASN A 123 -4.36 -15.13 -14.00
CA ASN A 123 -4.95 -16.24 -14.74
C ASN A 123 -5.61 -15.83 -16.07
N GLY A 124 -5.63 -14.54 -16.41
CA GLY A 124 -6.29 -14.03 -17.61
C GLY A 124 -7.82 -14.18 -17.60
N THR A 125 -8.44 -14.32 -16.43
CA THR A 125 -9.91 -14.49 -16.28
C THR A 125 -10.65 -13.17 -16.15
N ASN A 126 -9.95 -12.04 -16.22
CA ASN A 126 -10.52 -10.69 -16.25
C ASN A 126 -10.08 -9.95 -17.51
N SER A 127 -11.04 -9.36 -18.23
CA SER A 127 -10.74 -8.56 -19.42
C SER A 127 -10.36 -7.14 -19.01
N GLY A 128 -9.12 -6.75 -19.31
CA GLY A 128 -8.63 -5.40 -19.10
C GLY A 128 -8.98 -4.45 -20.25
N LYS A 129 -9.01 -3.15 -19.95
CA LYS A 129 -9.20 -2.06 -20.91
C LYS A 129 -7.83 -1.46 -21.24
N ALA A 130 -7.44 -1.48 -22.52
CA ALA A 130 -6.24 -0.78 -22.95
C ALA A 130 -6.37 0.74 -22.72
N ILE A 131 -5.32 1.34 -22.18
CA ILE A 131 -5.20 2.79 -21.97
C ILE A 131 -3.88 3.31 -22.57
N SER A 132 -3.61 4.61 -22.44
CA SER A 132 -2.42 5.23 -23.01
C SER A 132 -1.10 4.65 -22.44
N GLY A 133 -0.04 4.72 -23.24
CA GLY A 133 1.30 4.28 -22.83
C GLY A 133 1.49 2.76 -22.78
N GLY A 134 0.65 1.99 -23.48
CA GLY A 134 0.73 0.52 -23.52
C GLY A 134 0.27 -0.15 -22.23
N ARG A 135 -0.50 0.55 -21.40
CA ARG A 135 -1.00 0.05 -20.11
C ARG A 135 -2.38 -0.55 -20.28
N VAL A 136 -2.74 -1.42 -19.35
CA VAL A 136 -4.06 -2.05 -19.26
C VAL A 136 -4.64 -1.78 -17.88
N GLU A 137 -5.88 -1.31 -17.83
CA GLU A 137 -6.65 -1.13 -16.61
C GLU A 137 -7.65 -2.29 -16.42
N TYR A 138 -7.53 -3.00 -15.30
CA TYR A 138 -8.46 -4.05 -14.88
C TYR A 138 -9.37 -3.51 -13.79
N ILE A 139 -10.68 -3.45 -14.05
CA ILE A 139 -11.65 -2.76 -13.19
C ILE A 139 -12.36 -3.76 -12.28
N PHE A 140 -12.43 -3.45 -10.99
CA PHE A 140 -13.12 -4.22 -9.97
C PHE A 140 -14.09 -3.32 -9.18
N GLN A 141 -14.86 -3.90 -8.26
CA GLN A 141 -15.73 -3.11 -7.39
C GLN A 141 -14.87 -2.30 -6.39
N GLY A 142 -14.88 -0.97 -6.53
CA GLY A 142 -14.22 -0.03 -5.63
C GLY A 142 -12.78 0.34 -5.97
N PHE A 143 -12.10 -0.41 -6.84
CA PHE A 143 -10.71 -0.13 -7.25
C PHE A 143 -10.43 -0.70 -8.65
N SER A 144 -9.32 -0.29 -9.25
CA SER A 144 -8.78 -0.88 -10.49
C SER A 144 -7.29 -1.13 -10.35
N LEU A 145 -6.76 -2.05 -11.17
CA LEU A 145 -5.32 -2.31 -11.28
C LEU A 145 -4.85 -1.81 -12.64
N ILE A 146 -3.88 -0.90 -12.65
CA ILE A 146 -3.23 -0.46 -13.88
C ILE A 146 -1.87 -1.13 -13.97
N ILE A 147 -1.67 -1.91 -15.01
CA ILE A 147 -0.46 -2.71 -15.25
C ILE A 147 0.07 -2.39 -16.66
N LYS A 148 1.34 -2.69 -16.93
CA LYS A 148 1.96 -2.60 -18.25
C LYS A 148 2.37 -3.97 -18.75
#